data_AF-A0A2E6W536-F1
#
_entry.id   AF-A0A2E6W536-F1
#
_cell.length_a   1.000
_cell.length_b   1.000
_cell.length_c   1.000
_cell.angle_alpha   90.00
_cell.angle_beta   90.00
_cell.angle_gamma   90.00
#
_symmetry.space_group_name_H-M   'P 1'
#
loop_
_entity.id
_entity.type
_entity.pdbx_description
1 polymer ?
#
loop_
_entity_poly.entity_id
_entity_poly.type
_entity_poly.pdbx_seq_one_letter_code
_entity_poly.pdbx_strand_id
1 'polypeptide(L)'
;MKIVLSTEEDIAPLAERYLVLELDTFRIQGNEIPSWCIVDAGDIGLGDMTQLAHYKEQHENLIRNYKKGDLNFVEQMLEHLQGKFGGNLDSYYTELYSRIKTQEPPEPWDYVVEKDF
;
A
#
# COMPACT_ATOMS: atom_id res chain seq x y z
N MET A 1 5.37 0.21 13.50
CA MET A 1 4.47 0.55 12.37
C MET A 1 3.28 1.38 12.85
N LYS A 2 2.91 2.43 12.12
CA LYS A 2 1.66 3.18 12.29
C LYS A 2 0.96 3.30 10.94
N ILE A 3 -0.37 3.23 10.94
CA ILE A 3 -1.20 3.48 9.75
C ILE A 3 -1.96 4.78 9.97
N VAL A 4 -1.96 5.66 8.98
CA VAL A 4 -2.62 6.97 9.04
C VAL A 4 -3.44 7.22 7.78
N LEU A 5 -4.55 7.94 7.92
CA LEU A 5 -5.35 8.49 6.82
C LEU A 5 -4.97 9.96 6.66
N SER A 6 -4.39 10.34 5.53
CA SER A 6 -3.90 11.69 5.32
C SER A 6 -3.65 11.97 3.84
N THR A 7 -3.59 13.24 3.46
CA THR A 7 -3.21 13.63 2.10
C THR A 7 -1.73 13.31 1.82
N GLU A 8 -1.36 13.18 0.54
CA GLU A 8 0.04 13.03 0.14
C GLU A 8 0.90 14.23 0.59
N GLU A 9 0.34 15.44 0.55
CA GLU A 9 1.03 16.67 0.97
C GLU A 9 1.44 16.64 2.45
N ASP A 10 0.55 16.13 3.33
CA ASP A 10 0.84 16.00 4.77
C ASP A 10 1.89 14.93 5.07
N ILE A 11 1.97 13.91 4.21
CA ILE A 11 2.79 12.72 4.41
C ILE A 11 4.19 12.88 3.81
N ALA A 12 4.33 13.66 2.73
CA ALA A 12 5.59 13.87 2.03
C ALA A 12 6.77 14.23 2.96
N PRO A 13 6.63 15.11 3.97
CA PRO A 13 7.74 15.43 4.88
C PRO A 13 8.22 14.24 5.73
N LEU A 14 7.37 13.23 5.95
CA LEU A 14 7.73 12.05 6.73
C LEU A 14 8.66 11.10 5.96
N ALA A 15 8.60 11.12 4.63
CA ALA A 15 9.44 10.28 3.78
C ALA A 15 10.95 10.60 3.89
N GLU A 16 11.33 11.75 4.46
CA GLU A 16 12.73 12.10 4.73
C GLU A 16 13.35 11.28 5.87
N ARG A 17 12.52 10.82 6.82
CA ARG A 17 12.97 10.17 8.07
C ARG A 17 12.43 8.76 8.25
N TYR A 18 11.31 8.47 7.61
CA TYR A 18 10.58 7.22 7.75
C TYR A 18 10.42 6.53 6.41
N LEU A 19 10.29 5.21 6.44
CA LEU A 19 9.77 4.49 5.30
C LEU A 19 8.24 4.72 5.27
N VAL A 20 7.78 5.32 4.18
CA VAL A 20 6.37 5.63 3.93
C VAL A 20 5.90 4.86 2.70
N LEU A 21 4.78 4.16 2.85
CA LEU A 21 4.21 3.25 1.85
C LEU A 21 2.71 3.51 1.73
N GLU A 22 2.24 3.80 0.53
CA GLU A 22 0.81 4.03 0.25
C GLU A 22 0.03 2.70 0.31
N LEU A 23 -1.14 2.68 0.94
CA LEU A 23 -2.00 1.49 1.00
C LEU A 23 -3.28 1.73 0.17
N ASP A 24 -4.45 1.52 0.77
CA ASP A 24 -5.74 1.77 0.17
C ASP A 24 -6.11 3.26 0.18
N THR A 25 -6.93 3.67 -0.79
CA THR A 25 -7.71 4.90 -0.71
C THR A 25 -9.10 4.57 -0.21
N PHE A 26 -9.60 5.33 0.77
CA PHE A 26 -10.91 5.14 1.35
C PHE A 26 -11.86 6.27 0.97
N ARG A 27 -13.10 5.95 0.63
CA ARG A 27 -14.19 6.93 0.49
C ARG A 27 -14.93 7.01 1.82
N ILE A 28 -14.86 8.18 2.47
CA ILE A 28 -15.45 8.46 3.77
C ILE A 28 -16.33 9.70 3.64
N GLN A 29 -17.64 9.54 3.79
CA GLN A 29 -18.63 10.63 3.60
C GLN A 29 -18.46 11.36 2.25
N GLY A 30 -18.12 10.62 1.19
CA GLY A 30 -17.89 11.15 -0.15
C GLY A 30 -16.50 11.76 -0.38
N ASN A 31 -15.62 11.79 0.63
CA ASN A 31 -14.24 12.26 0.47
C ASN A 31 -13.29 11.07 0.32
N GLU A 32 -12.44 11.11 -0.70
CA GLU A 32 -11.41 10.10 -0.92
C GLU A 32 -10.14 10.47 -0.17
N ILE A 33 -9.69 9.59 0.73
CA ILE A 33 -8.54 9.83 1.61
C ILE A 33 -7.60 8.61 1.51
N PRO A 34 -6.35 8.79 1.05
CA PRO A 34 -5.38 7.71 1.02
C PRO A 34 -4.90 7.35 2.44
N SER A 35 -4.55 6.09 2.60
CA SER A 35 -3.93 5.57 3.81
C SER A 35 -2.46 5.24 3.59
N TRP A 36 -1.68 5.36 4.65
CA TRP A 36 -0.22 5.25 4.60
C TRP A 36 0.30 4.41 5.73
N CYS A 37 1.20 3.48 5.43
CA CYS A 37 2.01 2.76 6.39
C CYS A 37 3.32 3.52 6.63
N ILE A 38 3.58 3.85 7.90
CA ILE A 38 4.80 4.54 8.34
C ILE A 38 5.59 3.56 9.21
N VAL A 39 6.81 3.27 8.76
CA VAL A 39 7.77 2.39 9.45
C VAL A 39 9.01 3.19 9.84
N ASP A 40 9.47 2.99 11.07
CA ASP A 40 10.68 3.64 11.58
C ASP A 40 11.92 3.05 10.89
N ALA A 41 12.78 3.92 10.36
CA ALA A 41 14.04 3.49 9.75
C ALA A 41 14.98 2.85 10.80
N GLY A 42 14.86 3.20 12.08
CA GLY A 42 15.58 2.56 13.18
C GLY A 42 15.14 1.11 13.45
N ASP A 43 13.90 0.75 13.07
CA ASP A 43 13.39 -0.62 13.19
C ASP A 43 13.90 -1.52 12.06
N ILE A 44 14.46 -0.95 10.99
CA ILE A 44 14.96 -1.69 9.83
C ILE A 44 16.48 -1.60 9.81
N GLY A 45 17.16 -2.72 10.06
CA GLY A 45 18.63 -2.76 10.17
C GLY A 45 19.34 -2.12 8.98
N LEU A 46 20.43 -1.39 9.24
CA LEU A 46 21.19 -0.61 8.25
C LEU A 46 21.68 -1.42 7.02
N GLY A 47 21.81 -2.75 7.14
CA GLY A 47 22.19 -3.64 6.04
C GLY A 47 21.14 -3.79 4.95
N ASP A 48 19.89 -3.42 5.22
CA ASP A 48 18.75 -3.66 4.32
C ASP A 48 18.34 -2.43 3.49
N MET A 49 18.97 -1.25 3.70
CA MET A 49 18.51 0.02 3.11
C MET A 49 18.43 0.04 1.58
N THR A 50 19.41 -0.56 0.88
CA THR A 50 19.39 -0.66 -0.59
C THR A 50 18.28 -1.58 -1.09
N GLN A 51 18.01 -2.68 -0.38
CA GLN A 51 16.93 -3.60 -0.72
C GLN A 51 15.56 -2.98 -0.41
N LEU A 52 15.45 -2.20 0.67
CA LEU A 52 14.23 -1.48 1.02
C LEU A 52 13.83 -0.46 -0.03
N ALA A 53 14.77 0.30 -0.58
CA ALA A 53 14.47 1.24 -1.66
C ALA A 53 13.88 0.52 -2.88
N HIS A 54 14.45 -0.63 -3.25
CA HIS A 54 13.94 -1.47 -4.32
C HIS A 54 12.54 -2.03 -4.02
N TYR A 55 12.32 -2.57 -2.82
CA TYR A 55 11.01 -3.09 -2.42
C TYR A 55 9.96 -1.98 -2.33
N LYS A 56 10.34 -0.77 -1.90
CA LYS A 56 9.48 0.41 -1.92
C LYS A 56 9.01 0.74 -3.33
N GLU A 57 9.92 0.78 -4.30
CA GLU A 57 9.58 1.02 -5.71
C GLU A 57 8.63 -0.07 -6.25
N GLN A 58 8.87 -1.34 -5.92
CA GLN A 58 7.97 -2.43 -6.31
C GLN A 58 6.57 -2.28 -5.69
N HIS A 59 6.50 -1.86 -4.43
CA HIS A 59 5.24 -1.56 -3.76
C HIS A 59 4.51 -0.37 -4.40
N GLU A 60 5.21 0.71 -4.75
CA GLU A 60 4.61 1.83 -5.47
C GLU A 60 4.06 1.41 -6.84
N ASN A 61 4.77 0.51 -7.53
CA ASN A 61 4.30 -0.08 -8.78
C ASN A 61 3.08 -0.98 -8.58
N LEU A 62 2.99 -1.74 -7.48
CA LEU A 62 1.80 -2.49 -7.09
C LEU A 62 0.59 -1.55 -6.98
N ILE A 63 0.71 -0.48 -6.17
CA ILE A 63 -0.39 0.47 -5.93
C ILE A 63 -0.80 1.19 -7.22
N ARG A 64 0.16 1.62 -8.05
CA ARG A 64 -0.11 2.26 -9.33
C ARG A 64 -0.92 1.36 -10.28
N ASN A 65 -0.60 0.07 -10.34
CA ASN A 65 -1.32 -0.88 -11.20
C ASN A 65 -2.67 -1.29 -10.61
N TYR A 66 -2.77 -1.38 -9.29
CA TYR A 66 -4.05 -1.54 -8.61
C TYR A 66 -5.00 -0.38 -8.93
N LYS A 67 -4.54 0.88 -8.87
CA LYS A 67 -5.36 2.06 -9.26
C LYS A 67 -5.80 2.04 -10.73
N LYS A 68 -5.05 1.38 -11.62
CA LYS A 68 -5.37 1.25 -13.05
C LYS A 68 -6.29 0.06 -13.36
N GLY A 69 -6.48 -0.86 -12.42
CA GLY A 69 -7.23 -2.09 -12.64
C GLY A 69 -6.44 -3.21 -13.33
N ASP A 70 -5.10 -3.15 -13.37
CA ASP A 70 -4.28 -4.26 -13.88
C ASP A 70 -4.14 -5.36 -12.80
N LEU A 71 -5.24 -6.06 -12.52
CA LEU A 71 -5.33 -7.00 -11.40
C LEU A 71 -4.43 -8.23 -11.57
N ASN A 72 -4.11 -8.61 -12.81
CA ASN A 72 -3.18 -9.70 -13.10
C ASN A 72 -1.75 -9.34 -12.65
N PHE A 73 -1.32 -8.10 -12.90
CA PHE A 73 -0.04 -7.61 -12.40
C PHE A 73 -0.03 -7.52 -10.87
N VAL A 74 -1.11 -6.99 -10.30
CA VAL A 74 -1.27 -6.85 -8.84
C VAL A 74 -1.12 -8.20 -8.15
N GLU A 75 -1.79 -9.24 -8.65
CA GLU A 75 -1.70 -10.59 -8.11
C GLU A 75 -0.25 -11.11 -8.05
N GLN A 76 0.48 -11.03 -9.16
CA GLN A 76 1.87 -11.49 -9.24
C GLN A 76 2.79 -10.71 -8.30
N MET A 77 2.56 -9.40 -8.17
CA MET A 77 3.38 -8.53 -7.35
C MET A 77 3.13 -8.73 -5.85
N LEU A 78 1.90 -9.08 -5.44
CA LEU A 78 1.57 -9.41 -4.05
C LEU A 78 2.37 -10.62 -3.55
N GLU A 79 2.47 -11.68 -4.36
CA GLU A 79 3.29 -12.86 -4.02
C GLU A 79 4.77 -12.50 -3.87
N HIS A 80 5.28 -11.56 -4.67
CA HIS A 80 6.68 -11.12 -4.60
C HIS A 80 6.99 -10.28 -3.36
N LEU A 81 6.04 -9.44 -2.94
CA LEU A 81 6.20 -8.48 -1.85
C LEU A 81 5.87 -9.06 -0.46
N GLN A 82 5.26 -10.24 -0.39
CA GLN A 82 4.97 -10.88 0.88
C GLN A 82 6.25 -11.30 1.64
N GLY A 83 6.26 -11.10 2.95
CA GLY A 83 7.42 -11.28 3.83
C GLY A 83 8.48 -10.19 3.70
N LYS A 84 8.29 -9.20 2.81
CA LYS A 84 9.15 -8.02 2.73
C LYS A 84 8.79 -7.05 3.85
N PHE A 85 9.63 -6.04 4.06
CA PHE A 85 9.45 -5.02 5.11
C PHE A 85 9.31 -5.61 6.53
N GLY A 86 9.96 -6.75 6.79
CA GLY A 86 9.86 -7.46 8.07
C GLY A 86 8.46 -8.00 8.39
N GLY A 87 7.62 -8.21 7.35
CA GLY A 87 6.26 -8.74 7.50
C GLY A 87 5.21 -7.69 7.90
N ASN A 88 5.59 -6.41 8.04
CA ASN A 88 4.66 -5.35 8.48
C ASN A 88 3.46 -5.16 7.53
N LEU A 89 3.62 -5.47 6.24
CA LEU A 89 2.58 -5.32 5.21
C LEU A 89 1.84 -6.62 4.87
N ASP A 90 2.23 -7.76 5.45
CA ASP A 90 1.71 -9.06 5.00
C ASP A 90 0.20 -9.19 5.20
N SER A 91 -0.32 -8.58 6.27
CA SER A 91 -1.77 -8.50 6.51
C SER A 91 -2.47 -7.70 5.41
N TYR A 92 -1.94 -6.52 5.05
CA TYR A 92 -2.46 -5.71 3.95
C TYR A 92 -2.42 -6.46 2.62
N TYR A 93 -1.31 -7.11 2.28
CA TYR A 93 -1.19 -7.87 1.04
C TYR A 93 -2.16 -9.05 0.98
N THR A 94 -2.40 -9.72 2.10
CA THR A 94 -3.39 -10.81 2.21
C THR A 94 -4.81 -10.30 1.99
N GLU A 95 -5.16 -9.15 2.57
CA GLU A 95 -6.47 -8.53 2.38
C GLU A 95 -6.67 -8.04 0.94
N LEU A 96 -5.65 -7.40 0.36
CA LEU A 96 -5.69 -6.94 -1.04
C LEU A 96 -5.81 -8.12 -2.01
N TYR A 97 -5.05 -9.20 -1.81
CA TYR A 97 -5.17 -10.44 -2.58
C TYR A 97 -6.58 -11.02 -2.50
N SER A 98 -7.13 -11.10 -1.28
CA SER A 98 -8.49 -11.61 -1.07
C SER A 98 -9.52 -10.75 -1.80
N ARG A 99 -9.37 -9.42 -1.76
CA ARG A 99 -10.27 -8.47 -2.45
C ARG A 99 -10.29 -8.71 -3.96
N ILE A 100 -9.12 -8.77 -4.61
CA ILE A 100 -9.04 -8.95 -6.08
C ILE A 100 -9.48 -10.34 -6.55
N LYS A 101 -9.55 -11.34 -5.65
CA LYS A 101 -9.95 -12.71 -5.97
C LYS A 101 -11.42 -13.02 -5.69
N THR A 102 -12.00 -12.42 -4.65
CA THR A 102 -13.33 -12.79 -4.15
C THR A 102 -14.45 -11.89 -4.67
N GLN A 103 -14.12 -10.69 -5.12
CA GLN A 103 -15.09 -9.74 -5.64
C GLN A 103 -15.01 -9.74 -7.16
N GLU A 104 -16.15 -9.86 -7.83
CA GLU A 104 -16.22 -9.45 -9.22
C GLU A 104 -15.84 -7.96 -9.26
N PRO A 105 -14.76 -7.58 -9.96
CA PRO A 105 -14.32 -6.21 -9.98
C PRO A 105 -15.43 -5.33 -10.57
N PRO A 106 -15.69 -4.13 -9.99
CA PRO A 106 -16.65 -3.20 -10.55
C PRO A 106 -16.25 -2.81 -11.98
N GLU A 107 -17.24 -2.56 -12.83
CA GLU A 107 -17.07 -2.07 -14.20
C GLU A 107 -17.76 -0.69 -14.34
N PRO A 108 -16.99 0.42 -14.47
CA PRO A 108 -15.54 0.49 -14.54
C PRO A 108 -14.86 0.23 -13.19
N TRP A 109 -13.59 -0.17 -13.23
CA TRP A 109 -12.78 -0.41 -12.04
C TRP A 109 -12.70 0.83 -11.13
N ASP A 110 -13.11 0.67 -9.87
CA ASP A 110 -12.93 1.64 -8.79
C ASP A 110 -12.03 1.02 -7.73
N TYR A 111 -10.85 1.62 -7.53
CA TYR A 111 -9.86 1.12 -6.57
C TYR A 111 -10.15 1.58 -5.14
N VAL A 112 -11.11 2.50 -4.97
CA VAL A 112 -11.42 3.14 -3.69
C VAL A 112 -12.31 2.22 -2.85
N VAL A 113 -11.96 2.09 -1.57
CA VAL A 113 -12.68 1.27 -0.60
C VAL A 113 -13.74 2.10 0.12
N GLU A 114 -15.00 1.70 0.02
CA GLU A 114 -16.09 2.31 0.77
C GLU A 114 -15.98 1.98 2.27
N LYS A 115 -16.05 3.01 3.12
CA LYS A 115 -16.07 2.87 4.58
C LYS A 115 -17.16 3.74 5.18
N ASP A 116 -18.18 3.07 5.71
CA ASP A 116 -19.15 3.68 6.62
C ASP A 116 -18.50 3.78 8.01
N PHE A 117 -18.38 5.00 8.55
CA PHE A 117 -17.99 5.26 9.94
C PHE A 117 -19.20 5.75 10.73
#